data_AF-A0A916W1W6-F1
#
_entry.id   AF-A0A916W1W6-F1
#
_cell.length_a   1.000
_cell.length_b   1.000
_cell.length_c   1.000
_cell.angle_alpha   90.00
_cell.angle_beta   90.00
_cell.angle_gamma   90.00
#
_symmetry.space_group_name_H-M   'P 1'
#
loop_
_entity.id
_entity.type
_entity.pdbx_description
1 polymer ?
#
loop_
_entity_poly.entity_id
_entity_poly.type
_entity_poly.pdbx_seq_one_letter_code
_entity_poly.pdbx_strand_id
1 'polypeptide(L)'
;MNLKAGLKAIIRNPVILTFPISLQVILSFGMGILSFLGIGFFYYESIVIGDGEITEEFNIQFTLPLFIPLLSDLQQSLTFLPEQPGDSIVLTLVVALVYFSLVSYTMGMFLGSIKQVLSPSSLQQDSFLQLGYRYYWRLFTYQLFTSVIGVVSFYLLITTIIGGIIGFIVLLLYVLVPYIIVLEDKSFSEALGDSPKYVKRYFTKYFRLAIGAILSIAILSIGIQLLPNESLKYYIGLVTYTFIGSVFIAAFMHLLHNCIREEDLQTEEDQLVKRIVPKWKKWTIIMIVFLFPWLGVQFAKGEHVTAIQFQPKITYSEGVYYKANWSPANNGSNHTYTTYGFEDGEEFELTMSLPDSITSTDGPFFGEGEITWKVDKERITKNGNSTVYWGEEVAETSKFVYRLTPVYKNGTVYFTSNTENGFAELTTRGQSDEPMALEIFVMNNGNDIFVFQYKERFDPQTVIEVSEDGNYFIPRVSPVNPDDFKYFWYSKESITKDRIIELMKSKNETNFTIDGGPTYYDYPYIAVALLQQADGEALVQLGEIYEQQGVQTNISSKSAEEWTETLDALYGDVNLTEFLENFNKQNEYEGYEIVEGPDDREKNERQIIVPFPNGDISIYYVFTEQLTELEIVLRE
;
A
#
# COMPACT_ATOMS: atom_id res chain seq x y z
N MET A 1 6.09 20.64 -40.28
CA MET A 1 5.61 19.74 -41.36
C MET A 1 5.43 18.30 -40.88
N ASN A 2 6.46 17.68 -40.28
CA ASN A 2 6.41 16.25 -39.87
C ASN A 2 5.39 15.92 -38.77
N LEU A 3 5.21 16.79 -37.76
CA LEU A 3 4.21 16.57 -36.71
C LEU A 3 2.78 16.48 -37.27
N LYS A 4 2.46 17.29 -38.29
CA LYS A 4 1.16 17.24 -39.00
C LYS A 4 0.96 15.90 -39.71
N ALA A 5 2.03 15.32 -40.26
CA ALA A 5 1.99 13.99 -40.88
C ALA A 5 1.74 12.89 -39.84
N GLY A 6 2.45 12.93 -38.70
CA GLY A 6 2.22 12.02 -37.57
C GLY A 6 0.77 12.10 -37.05
N LEU A 7 0.28 13.31 -36.78
CA LEU A 7 -1.10 13.53 -36.33
C LEU A 7 -2.12 12.99 -37.34
N LYS A 8 -1.92 13.25 -38.63
CA LYS A 8 -2.77 12.74 -39.71
C LYS A 8 -2.76 11.20 -39.77
N ALA A 9 -1.62 10.57 -39.53
CA ALA A 9 -1.50 9.11 -39.54
C ALA A 9 -2.33 8.47 -38.41
N ILE A 10 -2.19 8.98 -37.18
CA ILE A 10 -2.88 8.46 -35.99
C ILE A 10 -4.40 8.70 -36.06
N ILE A 11 -4.84 9.92 -36.41
CA ILE A 11 -6.29 10.23 -36.53
C ILE A 11 -6.96 9.38 -37.60
N ARG A 12 -6.26 9.10 -38.71
CA ARG A 12 -6.84 8.34 -39.82
C ARG A 12 -6.91 6.84 -39.54
N ASN A 13 -6.04 6.32 -38.68
CA ASN A 13 -5.95 4.91 -38.28
C ASN A 13 -5.79 4.77 -36.75
N PRO A 14 -6.87 4.99 -35.97
CA PRO A 14 -6.82 4.94 -34.50
C PRO A 14 -6.49 3.56 -33.93
N VAL A 15 -6.52 2.49 -34.74
CA VAL A 15 -6.08 1.13 -34.34
C VAL A 15 -4.64 1.14 -33.85
N ILE A 16 -3.80 2.05 -34.34
CA ILE A 16 -2.41 2.15 -33.89
C ILE A 16 -2.33 2.40 -32.37
N LEU A 17 -3.30 3.12 -31.80
CA LEU A 17 -3.38 3.42 -30.36
C LEU A 17 -3.81 2.20 -29.54
N THR A 18 -4.52 1.23 -30.13
CA THR A 18 -5.02 0.08 -29.36
C THR A 18 -3.90 -0.87 -28.97
N PHE A 19 -2.78 -0.91 -29.70
CA PHE A 19 -1.64 -1.79 -29.37
C PHE A 19 -0.95 -1.41 -28.05
N PRO A 20 -0.41 -0.18 -27.88
CA PRO A 20 0.14 0.27 -26.61
C PRO A 20 -0.86 0.14 -25.46
N ILE A 21 -2.11 0.59 -25.66
CA ILE A 21 -3.15 0.52 -24.62
C ILE A 21 -3.40 -0.94 -24.19
N SER A 22 -3.60 -1.86 -25.13
CA SER A 22 -3.89 -3.25 -24.80
C SER A 22 -2.71 -3.93 -24.11
N LEU A 23 -1.48 -3.66 -24.56
CA LEU A 23 -0.28 -4.16 -23.91
C LEU A 23 -0.24 -3.68 -22.46
N GLN A 24 -0.46 -2.40 -22.20
CA GLN A 24 -0.45 -1.85 -20.84
C GLN A 24 -1.52 -2.44 -19.94
N VAL A 25 -2.74 -2.60 -20.42
CA VAL A 25 -3.82 -3.24 -19.66
C VAL A 25 -3.46 -4.68 -19.30
N ILE A 26 -2.85 -5.44 -20.23
CA ILE A 26 -2.36 -6.80 -19.98
C ILE A 26 -1.23 -6.80 -18.96
N LEU A 27 -0.30 -5.83 -19.04
CA LEU A 27 0.79 -5.70 -18.08
C LEU A 27 0.26 -5.33 -16.69
N SER A 28 -0.69 -4.41 -16.56
CA SER A 28 -1.34 -4.08 -15.29
C SER A 28 -2.06 -5.28 -14.66
N PHE A 29 -2.78 -6.06 -15.48
CA PHE A 29 -3.38 -7.31 -15.03
C PHE A 29 -2.32 -8.34 -14.57
N GLY A 30 -1.26 -8.51 -15.36
CA GLY A 30 -0.16 -9.42 -15.02
C GLY A 30 0.55 -9.00 -13.74
N MET A 31 0.85 -7.71 -13.59
CA MET A 31 1.48 -7.15 -12.39
C MET A 31 0.60 -7.31 -11.16
N GLY A 32 -0.72 -7.08 -11.27
CA GLY A 32 -1.64 -7.34 -10.16
C GLY A 32 -1.61 -8.79 -9.68
N ILE A 33 -1.60 -9.76 -10.60
CA ILE A 33 -1.46 -11.18 -10.27
C ILE A 33 -0.07 -11.48 -9.68
N LEU A 34 1.00 -10.92 -10.24
CA LEU A 34 2.36 -11.15 -9.75
C LEU A 34 2.56 -10.59 -8.33
N SER A 35 2.10 -9.36 -8.08
CA SER A 35 2.10 -8.74 -6.75
C SER A 35 1.32 -9.58 -5.75
N PHE A 36 0.13 -10.08 -6.13
CA PHE A 36 -0.65 -10.98 -5.29
C PHE A 36 0.08 -12.28 -4.94
N LEU A 37 0.79 -12.87 -5.91
CA LEU A 37 1.59 -14.07 -5.69
C LEU A 37 2.92 -13.81 -4.96
N GLY A 38 3.20 -12.56 -4.55
CA GLY A 38 4.46 -12.16 -3.94
C GLY A 38 5.65 -12.26 -4.89
N ILE A 39 5.41 -12.20 -6.20
CA ILE A 39 6.46 -12.25 -7.22
C ILE A 39 6.82 -10.83 -7.62
N GLY A 40 7.99 -10.41 -7.16
CA GLY A 40 8.58 -9.15 -7.59
C GLY A 40 8.99 -9.13 -9.04
N PHE A 41 8.44 -8.19 -9.80
CA PHE A 41 8.93 -7.83 -11.11
C PHE A 41 9.29 -6.35 -11.15
N PHE A 42 10.54 -6.04 -10.83
CA PHE A 42 11.06 -4.69 -11.03
C PHE A 42 11.30 -4.46 -12.52
N TYR A 43 10.59 -3.50 -13.08
CA TYR A 43 10.98 -2.91 -14.35
C TYR A 43 12.34 -2.23 -14.18
N TYR A 44 13.19 -2.33 -15.19
CA TYR A 44 14.57 -1.80 -15.19
C TYR A 44 14.71 -0.29 -14.92
N GLU A 45 13.61 0.44 -14.75
CA GLU A 45 13.58 1.89 -14.55
C GLU A 45 13.27 2.34 -13.11
N SER A 46 12.95 1.42 -12.19
CA SER A 46 12.57 1.73 -10.79
C SER A 46 13.57 1.27 -9.72
N ILE A 47 14.85 1.03 -10.06
CA ILE A 47 15.86 0.70 -9.04
C ILE A 47 16.16 1.96 -8.20
N VAL A 48 15.41 2.12 -7.11
CA VAL A 48 15.67 3.09 -6.04
C VAL A 48 16.82 2.53 -5.20
N ILE A 49 17.91 3.28 -5.11
CA ILE A 49 19.06 2.95 -4.26
C ILE A 49 18.94 3.82 -3.01
N GLY A 50 18.41 3.24 -1.93
CA GLY A 50 18.26 3.85 -0.60
C GLY A 50 16.96 3.41 0.08
N ASP A 51 17.00 3.15 1.40
CA ASP A 51 15.84 2.79 2.26
C ASP A 51 14.87 3.96 2.48
N GLY A 52 14.74 4.87 1.50
CA GLY A 52 13.84 6.01 1.59
C GLY A 52 12.44 5.60 1.13
N GLU A 53 11.47 5.74 2.03
CA GLU A 53 10.05 5.75 1.70
C GLU A 53 9.80 6.54 0.42
N ILE A 54 9.03 5.96 -0.49
CA ILE A 54 8.58 6.61 -1.72
C ILE A 54 7.57 7.68 -1.30
N THR A 55 8.05 8.84 -0.86
CA THR A 55 7.24 10.04 -0.87
C THR A 55 6.86 10.28 -2.34
N GLU A 56 5.56 10.46 -2.63
CA GLU A 56 5.07 10.93 -3.93
C GLU A 56 5.59 12.36 -4.19
N GLU A 57 6.90 12.54 -4.33
CA GLU A 57 7.49 13.83 -4.64
C GLU A 57 7.05 14.25 -6.05
N PHE A 58 6.68 15.51 -6.17
CA PHE A 58 6.36 16.15 -7.44
C PHE A 58 7.56 16.05 -8.40
N ASN A 59 7.56 15.02 -9.26
CA ASN A 59 8.68 14.70 -10.12
C ASN A 59 8.36 14.94 -11.61
N ILE A 60 8.73 16.09 -12.16
CA ILE A 60 8.45 16.40 -13.58
C ILE A 60 9.27 15.47 -14.47
N GLN A 61 8.58 14.65 -15.28
CA GLN A 61 9.22 13.69 -16.17
C GLN A 61 9.63 14.31 -17.51
N PHE A 62 10.88 14.06 -17.91
CA PHE A 62 11.45 14.45 -19.20
C PHE A 62 11.80 13.22 -20.05
N THR A 63 10.81 12.35 -20.32
CA THR A 63 11.03 11.14 -21.14
C THR A 63 10.82 11.40 -22.63
N LEU A 64 11.46 10.59 -23.48
CA LEU A 64 11.31 10.59 -24.94
C LEU A 64 10.63 9.28 -25.37
N PRO A 65 9.51 9.33 -26.12
CA PRO A 65 8.78 8.12 -26.52
C PRO A 65 9.55 7.46 -27.67
N LEU A 66 10.49 6.59 -27.32
CA LEU A 66 11.47 6.01 -28.25
C LEU A 66 11.02 4.72 -28.93
N PHE A 67 10.07 3.98 -28.37
CA PHE A 67 9.66 2.67 -28.90
C PHE A 67 8.15 2.54 -28.99
N ILE A 68 7.51 2.11 -27.90
CA ILE A 68 6.06 2.09 -27.69
C ILE A 68 5.82 3.02 -26.50
N PRO A 69 4.86 3.96 -26.56
CA PRO A 69 4.57 4.81 -25.42
C PRO A 69 3.89 3.97 -24.32
N LEU A 70 4.64 3.69 -23.25
CA LEU A 70 4.18 2.97 -22.07
C LEU A 70 4.04 3.93 -20.88
N LEU A 71 3.09 3.68 -19.97
CA LEU A 71 2.85 4.56 -18.82
C LEU A 71 4.00 4.50 -17.81
N SER A 72 4.73 3.37 -17.81
CA SER A 72 6.01 3.22 -17.11
C SER A 72 7.02 4.30 -17.51
N ASP A 73 6.98 4.80 -18.75
CA ASP A 73 7.85 5.89 -19.21
C ASP A 73 7.61 7.20 -18.43
N LEU A 74 6.43 7.35 -17.80
CA LEU A 74 6.07 8.46 -16.92
C LEU A 74 6.33 8.17 -15.44
N GLN A 75 7.05 7.09 -15.11
CA GLN A 75 7.25 6.58 -13.75
C GLN A 75 5.94 6.38 -12.98
N GLN A 76 4.85 6.12 -13.69
CA GLN A 76 3.59 5.75 -13.06
C GLN A 76 3.56 4.25 -12.85
N SER A 77 3.12 3.83 -11.67
CA SER A 77 2.95 2.43 -11.38
C SER A 77 1.89 1.80 -12.28
N LEU A 78 2.16 0.57 -12.72
CA LEU A 78 1.21 -0.24 -13.50
C LEU A 78 0.21 -0.98 -12.59
N THR A 79 0.47 -1.01 -11.29
CA THR A 79 -0.37 -1.61 -10.25
C THR A 79 -0.39 -0.72 -9.01
N PHE A 80 -1.53 -0.62 -8.34
CA PHE A 80 -1.63 0.05 -7.04
C PHE A 80 -1.36 -0.90 -5.88
N LEU A 81 -1.18 -2.20 -6.16
CA LEU A 81 -0.73 -3.17 -5.18
C LEU A 81 0.79 -3.01 -4.94
N PRO A 82 1.28 -3.18 -3.71
CA PRO A 82 2.70 -3.07 -3.41
C PRO A 82 3.53 -4.04 -4.26
N GLU A 83 4.60 -3.53 -4.87
CA GLU A 83 5.60 -4.34 -5.57
C GLU A 83 6.58 -4.90 -4.54
N GLN A 84 6.68 -6.22 -4.48
CA GLN A 84 7.56 -6.91 -3.53
C GLN A 84 8.90 -7.26 -4.19
N PRO A 85 10.02 -7.35 -3.45
CA PRO A 85 11.23 -7.93 -3.99
C PRO A 85 11.02 -9.42 -4.32
N GLY A 86 11.38 -9.81 -5.54
CA GLY A 86 11.19 -11.19 -5.98
C GLY A 86 12.27 -12.11 -5.38
N ASP A 87 11.86 -13.09 -4.57
CA ASP A 87 12.78 -14.04 -3.93
C ASP A 87 13.44 -15.03 -4.91
N SER A 88 12.83 -15.26 -6.08
CA SER A 88 13.26 -16.27 -7.05
C SER A 88 13.78 -15.66 -8.35
N ILE A 89 15.12 -15.62 -8.48
CA ILE A 89 15.82 -15.18 -9.69
C ILE A 89 15.34 -15.93 -10.94
N VAL A 90 15.12 -17.25 -10.82
CA VAL A 90 14.66 -18.08 -11.96
C VAL A 90 13.29 -17.62 -12.44
N LEU A 91 12.38 -17.32 -11.51
CA LEU A 91 11.03 -16.88 -11.83
C LEU A 91 11.06 -15.48 -12.44
N THR A 92 11.86 -14.57 -11.88
CA THR A 92 12.07 -13.22 -12.43
C THR A 92 12.61 -13.29 -13.86
N LEU A 93 13.56 -14.18 -14.16
CA LEU A 93 14.07 -14.38 -15.52
C LEU A 93 12.99 -14.90 -16.47
N VAL A 94 12.14 -15.84 -16.03
CA VAL A 94 11.01 -16.33 -16.84
C VAL A 94 10.02 -15.20 -17.13
N VAL A 95 9.62 -14.44 -16.12
CA VAL A 95 8.70 -13.29 -16.28
C VAL A 95 9.31 -12.23 -17.20
N ALA A 96 10.61 -11.92 -17.05
CA ALA A 96 11.31 -10.97 -17.91
C ALA A 96 11.33 -11.42 -19.38
N LEU A 97 11.53 -12.71 -19.64
CA LEU A 97 11.48 -13.26 -21.00
C LEU A 97 10.07 -13.13 -21.60
N VAL A 98 9.02 -13.46 -20.84
CA VAL A 98 7.63 -13.28 -21.29
C VAL A 98 7.34 -11.81 -21.58
N TYR A 99 7.76 -10.91 -20.70
CA TYR A 99 7.64 -9.46 -20.88
C TYR A 99 8.33 -8.99 -22.17
N PHE A 100 9.59 -9.34 -22.39
CA PHE A 100 10.32 -8.99 -23.61
C PHE A 100 9.67 -9.54 -24.88
N SER A 101 9.14 -10.77 -24.83
CA SER A 101 8.39 -11.34 -25.95
C SER A 101 7.12 -10.54 -26.26
N LEU A 102 6.31 -10.19 -25.26
CA LEU A 102 5.09 -9.41 -25.42
C LEU A 102 5.35 -8.01 -25.98
N VAL A 103 6.33 -7.30 -25.42
CA VAL A 103 6.73 -5.97 -25.88
C VAL A 103 7.25 -6.02 -27.30
N SER A 104 8.16 -6.96 -27.62
CA SER A 104 8.77 -7.06 -28.96
C SER A 104 7.74 -7.38 -30.04
N TYR A 105 6.78 -8.27 -29.74
CA TYR A 105 5.69 -8.59 -30.64
C TYR A 105 4.78 -7.37 -30.89
N THR A 106 4.41 -6.68 -29.82
CA THR A 106 3.58 -5.46 -29.89
C THR A 106 4.29 -4.34 -30.62
N MET A 107 5.60 -4.19 -30.42
CA MET A 107 6.44 -3.21 -31.11
C MET A 107 6.43 -3.43 -32.62
N GLY A 108 6.51 -4.69 -33.05
CA GLY A 108 6.39 -5.08 -34.46
C GLY A 108 5.03 -4.72 -35.05
N MET A 109 3.94 -4.99 -34.32
CA MET A 109 2.59 -4.59 -34.73
C MET A 109 2.47 -3.06 -34.83
N PHE A 110 2.95 -2.34 -33.82
CA PHE A 110 2.82 -0.89 -33.70
C PHE A 110 3.62 -0.15 -34.78
N LEU A 111 4.94 -0.36 -34.86
CA LEU A 111 5.80 0.29 -35.85
C LEU A 111 5.45 -0.17 -37.28
N GLY A 112 5.14 -1.46 -37.46
CA GLY A 112 4.69 -1.99 -38.75
C GLY A 112 3.39 -1.34 -39.24
N SER A 113 2.44 -1.09 -38.33
CA SER A 113 1.18 -0.39 -38.64
C SER A 113 1.44 1.06 -39.03
N ILE A 114 2.34 1.76 -38.34
CA ILE A 114 2.73 3.12 -38.71
C ILE A 114 3.36 3.13 -40.11
N LYS A 115 4.26 2.18 -40.41
CA LYS A 115 4.84 2.04 -41.76
C LYS A 115 3.77 1.82 -42.82
N GLN A 116 2.79 0.95 -42.57
CA GLN A 116 1.68 0.68 -43.51
C GLN A 116 0.87 1.95 -43.84
N VAL A 117 0.76 2.89 -42.90
CA VAL A 117 0.10 4.19 -43.11
C VAL A 117 0.99 5.17 -43.88
N LEU A 118 2.31 5.16 -43.62
CA LEU A 118 3.25 6.09 -44.24
C LEU A 118 3.68 5.68 -45.67
N SER A 119 3.75 4.38 -45.95
CA SER A 119 4.15 3.81 -47.25
C SER A 119 3.25 2.64 -47.64
N PRO A 120 2.03 2.92 -48.18
CA PRO A 120 1.00 1.91 -48.40
C PRO A 120 1.39 0.81 -49.40
N SER A 121 2.33 1.09 -50.31
CA SER A 121 2.66 0.22 -51.46
C SER A 121 3.42 -1.06 -51.09
N SER A 122 4.06 -1.15 -49.91
CA SER A 122 4.91 -2.29 -49.53
C SER A 122 4.26 -3.36 -48.64
N LEU A 123 3.19 -3.01 -47.92
CA LEU A 123 2.62 -3.84 -46.83
C LEU A 123 1.08 -3.90 -46.83
N GLN A 124 0.43 -3.53 -47.94
CA GLN A 124 -1.02 -3.30 -47.98
C GLN A 124 -1.88 -4.55 -47.68
N GLN A 125 -1.31 -5.74 -47.86
CA GLN A 125 -2.00 -7.03 -47.68
C GLN A 125 -1.78 -7.65 -46.29
N ASP A 126 -0.77 -7.21 -45.55
CA ASP A 126 -0.43 -7.80 -44.26
C ASP A 126 -1.45 -7.35 -43.19
N SER A 127 -1.96 -8.34 -42.43
CA SER A 127 -2.74 -8.09 -41.21
C SER A 127 -1.82 -7.62 -40.07
N PHE A 128 -2.39 -6.97 -39.05
CA PHE A 128 -1.62 -6.48 -37.92
C PHE A 128 -0.85 -7.59 -37.19
N LEU A 129 -1.44 -8.78 -37.04
CA LEU A 129 -0.78 -9.94 -36.43
C LEU A 129 0.40 -10.46 -37.26
N GLN A 130 0.28 -10.41 -38.59
CA GLN A 130 1.37 -10.79 -39.49
C GLN A 130 2.54 -9.79 -39.40
N LEU A 131 2.27 -8.50 -39.23
CA LEU A 131 3.31 -7.49 -38.98
C LEU A 131 4.06 -7.78 -37.67
N GLY A 132 3.34 -8.14 -36.61
CA GLY A 132 3.96 -8.60 -35.36
C GLY A 132 4.90 -9.79 -35.57
N TYR A 133 4.41 -10.85 -36.21
CA TYR A 133 5.21 -12.05 -36.49
C TYR A 133 6.42 -11.75 -37.39
N ARG A 134 6.25 -10.94 -38.44
CA ARG A 134 7.30 -10.58 -39.40
C ARG A 134 8.50 -9.92 -38.72
N TYR A 135 8.26 -9.02 -37.78
CA TYR A 135 9.31 -8.24 -37.12
C TYR A 135 9.74 -8.78 -35.75
N TYR A 136 8.96 -9.70 -35.15
CA TYR A 136 9.15 -10.22 -33.79
C TYR A 136 10.60 -10.58 -33.47
N TRP A 137 11.21 -11.51 -34.20
CA TRP A 137 12.54 -12.02 -33.85
C TRP A 137 13.64 -10.95 -33.94
N ARG A 138 13.52 -10.04 -34.90
CA ARG A 138 14.48 -8.95 -35.10
C ARG A 138 14.39 -7.93 -33.97
N LEU A 139 13.17 -7.61 -33.52
CA LEU A 139 12.93 -6.69 -32.41
C LEU A 139 13.24 -7.33 -31.05
N PHE A 140 12.95 -8.62 -30.87
CA PHE A 140 13.31 -9.38 -29.67
C PHE A 140 14.83 -9.44 -29.48
N THR A 141 15.57 -9.70 -30.56
CA THR A 141 17.05 -9.69 -30.53
C THR A 141 17.57 -8.30 -30.19
N TYR A 142 16.95 -7.24 -30.71
CA TYR A 142 17.30 -5.87 -30.36
C TYR A 142 17.05 -5.58 -28.87
N GLN A 143 15.90 -5.99 -28.32
CA GLN A 143 15.58 -5.81 -26.91
C GLN A 143 16.59 -6.53 -26.01
N LEU A 144 16.92 -7.78 -26.33
CA LEU A 144 17.93 -8.53 -25.58
C LEU A 144 19.31 -7.86 -25.66
N PHE A 145 19.69 -7.37 -26.84
CA PHE A 145 20.94 -6.62 -27.04
C PHE A 145 20.99 -5.34 -26.20
N THR A 146 19.93 -4.52 -26.21
CA THR A 146 19.89 -3.28 -25.43
C THR A 146 19.84 -3.54 -23.93
N SER A 147 19.13 -4.59 -23.48
CA SER A 147 19.10 -4.99 -22.07
C SER A 147 20.47 -5.44 -21.57
N VAL A 148 21.19 -6.30 -22.32
CA VAL A 148 22.54 -6.75 -21.94
C VAL A 148 23.50 -5.56 -21.85
N ILE A 149 23.49 -4.66 -22.84
CA ILE A 149 24.33 -3.47 -22.80
C ILE A 149 23.90 -2.52 -21.68
N GLY A 150 22.60 -2.39 -21.42
CA GLY A 150 22.05 -1.60 -20.31
C GLY A 150 22.57 -2.08 -18.97
N VAL A 151 22.48 -3.39 -18.69
CA VAL A 151 23.02 -4.02 -17.47
C VAL A 151 24.51 -3.77 -17.33
N VAL A 152 25.28 -3.98 -18.40
CA VAL A 152 26.73 -3.75 -18.39
C VAL A 152 27.03 -2.26 -18.15
N SER A 153 26.30 -1.36 -18.78
CA SER A 153 26.47 0.10 -18.62
C SER A 153 26.15 0.53 -17.20
N PHE A 154 25.08 -0.02 -16.60
CA PHE A 154 24.70 0.26 -15.23
C PHE A 154 25.73 -0.26 -14.22
N TYR A 155 26.20 -1.50 -14.39
CA TYR A 155 27.28 -2.05 -13.57
C TYR A 155 28.57 -1.20 -13.65
N LEU A 156 28.92 -0.72 -14.85
CA LEU A 156 30.04 0.19 -15.05
C LEU A 156 29.81 1.58 -14.46
N LEU A 157 28.56 2.06 -14.43
CA LEU A 157 28.19 3.33 -13.80
C LEU A 157 28.48 3.26 -12.29
N ILE A 158 28.05 2.20 -11.62
CA ILE A 158 28.26 2.00 -10.19
C ILE A 158 29.76 1.87 -9.86
N THR A 159 30.52 1.14 -10.69
CA THR A 159 31.93 0.84 -10.40
C THR A 159 32.92 1.95 -10.81
N THR A 160 32.67 2.66 -11.91
CA THR A 160 33.64 3.61 -12.49
C THR A 160 33.06 4.94 -12.95
N ILE A 161 31.73 5.11 -12.94
CA ILE A 161 30.94 6.26 -13.45
C ILE A 161 31.18 6.53 -14.95
N ILE A 162 32.40 6.86 -15.34
CA ILE A 162 32.84 7.13 -16.73
C ILE A 162 32.50 5.95 -17.63
N GLY A 163 32.76 4.71 -17.20
CA GLY A 163 32.43 3.52 -17.97
C GLY A 163 30.93 3.41 -18.27
N GLY A 164 30.09 3.74 -17.28
CA GLY A 164 28.64 3.77 -17.46
C GLY A 164 28.17 4.85 -18.42
N ILE A 165 28.68 6.08 -18.30
CA ILE A 165 28.36 7.18 -19.23
C ILE A 165 28.71 6.79 -20.68
N ILE A 166 29.89 6.20 -20.90
CA ILE A 166 30.30 5.71 -22.22
C ILE A 166 29.32 4.64 -22.72
N GLY A 167 28.92 3.70 -21.86
CA GLY A 167 27.93 2.67 -22.17
C GLY A 167 26.59 3.24 -22.63
N PHE A 168 26.05 4.26 -21.94
CA PHE A 168 24.82 4.93 -22.34
C PHE A 168 24.96 5.72 -23.66
N ILE A 169 26.11 6.35 -23.91
CA ILE A 169 26.39 6.98 -25.21
C ILE A 169 26.37 5.94 -26.34
N VAL A 170 26.94 4.76 -26.09
CA VAL A 170 26.91 3.65 -27.06
C VAL A 170 25.49 3.19 -27.33
N LEU A 171 24.63 3.05 -26.30
CA LEU A 171 23.21 2.73 -26.48
C LEU A 171 22.49 3.77 -27.36
N LEU A 172 22.77 5.05 -27.16
CA LEU A 172 22.14 6.14 -27.93
C LEU A 172 22.45 6.07 -29.43
N LEU A 173 23.62 5.56 -29.82
CA LEU A 173 23.97 5.33 -31.23
C LEU A 173 23.12 4.24 -31.90
N TYR A 174 22.53 3.34 -31.11
CA TYR A 174 21.72 2.21 -31.57
C TYR A 174 20.21 2.42 -31.36
N VAL A 175 19.78 3.62 -31.00
CA VAL A 175 18.36 3.95 -30.79
C VAL A 175 17.52 3.84 -32.08
N LEU A 176 18.13 3.95 -33.27
CA LEU A 176 17.41 3.92 -34.56
C LEU A 176 17.16 2.52 -35.11
N VAL A 177 17.83 1.50 -34.57
CA VAL A 177 17.77 0.11 -35.07
C VAL A 177 16.34 -0.40 -35.29
N PRO A 178 15.41 -0.31 -34.32
CA PRO A 178 14.06 -0.82 -34.52
C PRO A 178 13.31 -0.13 -35.66
N TYR A 179 13.55 1.18 -35.83
CA TYR A 179 12.95 1.95 -36.90
C TYR A 179 13.48 1.55 -38.27
N ILE A 180 14.79 1.32 -38.38
CA ILE A 180 15.46 0.89 -39.62
C ILE A 180 15.00 -0.53 -40.00
N ILE A 181 14.94 -1.45 -39.03
CA ILE A 181 14.40 -2.82 -39.22
C ILE A 181 13.03 -2.74 -39.88
N VAL A 182 12.13 -1.91 -39.36
CA VAL A 182 10.76 -1.83 -39.85
C VAL A 182 10.70 -1.09 -41.18
N LEU A 183 11.28 0.13 -41.29
CA LEU A 183 11.17 0.96 -42.49
C LEU A 183 11.80 0.33 -43.72
N GLU A 184 13.01 -0.22 -43.60
CA GLU A 184 13.76 -0.81 -44.72
C GLU A 184 13.61 -2.33 -44.83
N ASP A 185 12.92 -2.98 -43.88
CA ASP A 185 12.78 -4.43 -43.79
C ASP A 185 14.13 -5.19 -43.70
N LYS A 186 15.12 -4.55 -43.08
CA LYS A 186 16.47 -5.11 -42.88
C LYS A 186 16.52 -6.14 -41.76
N SER A 187 17.55 -6.99 -41.79
CA SER A 187 17.90 -7.86 -40.67
C SER A 187 18.47 -7.04 -39.48
N PHE A 188 18.47 -7.62 -38.29
CA PHE A 188 19.01 -6.98 -37.09
C PHE A 188 20.47 -6.52 -37.28
N SER A 189 21.33 -7.39 -37.84
CA SER A 189 22.74 -7.09 -38.03
C SER A 189 22.98 -5.93 -39.00
N GLU A 190 22.21 -5.85 -40.08
CA GLU A 190 22.32 -4.76 -41.06
C GLU A 190 21.85 -3.44 -40.45
N ALA A 191 20.71 -3.46 -39.76
CA ALA A 191 20.17 -2.27 -39.10
C ALA A 191 21.10 -1.74 -37.99
N LEU A 192 21.76 -2.64 -37.25
CA LEU A 192 22.76 -2.30 -36.25
C LEU A 192 23.95 -1.54 -36.87
N GLY A 193 24.43 -1.98 -38.03
CA GLY A 193 25.52 -1.32 -38.76
C GLY A 193 25.16 0.04 -39.36
N ASP A 194 23.88 0.26 -39.67
CA ASP A 194 23.41 1.50 -40.30
C ASP A 194 22.93 2.55 -39.30
N SER A 195 22.47 2.16 -38.11
CA SER A 195 21.98 3.09 -37.08
C SER A 195 22.98 4.22 -36.75
N PRO A 196 24.26 3.95 -36.42
CA PRO A 196 25.20 5.03 -36.10
C PRO A 196 25.43 6.01 -37.26
N LYS A 197 25.38 5.52 -38.51
CA LYS A 197 25.54 6.35 -39.71
C LYS A 197 24.39 7.34 -39.83
N TYR A 198 23.15 6.87 -39.67
CA TYR A 198 21.97 7.71 -39.73
C TYR A 198 21.86 8.68 -38.56
N VAL A 199 22.20 8.24 -37.33
CA VAL A 199 22.26 9.12 -36.16
C VAL A 199 23.22 10.28 -36.44
N LYS A 200 24.47 9.98 -36.84
CA LYS A 200 25.48 11.00 -37.11
C LYS A 200 25.07 11.96 -38.23
N ARG A 201 24.48 11.45 -39.32
CA ARG A 201 24.11 12.25 -40.51
C ARG A 201 22.93 13.18 -40.27
N TYR A 202 21.94 12.74 -39.48
CA TYR A 202 20.66 13.44 -39.34
C TYR A 202 20.35 13.90 -37.92
N PHE A 203 21.31 13.84 -36.99
CA PHE A 203 21.18 14.20 -35.58
C PHE A 203 20.39 15.50 -35.36
N THR A 204 20.75 16.59 -36.03
CA THR A 204 20.11 17.90 -35.88
C THR A 204 18.63 17.89 -36.28
N LYS A 205 18.24 17.10 -37.28
CA LYS A 205 16.83 16.96 -37.69
C LYS A 205 16.04 16.21 -36.60
N TYR A 206 16.62 15.15 -36.02
CA TYR A 206 16.00 14.37 -34.95
C TYR A 206 15.89 15.14 -33.64
N PHE A 207 16.96 15.86 -33.27
CA PHE A 207 17.04 16.61 -32.02
C PHE A 207 15.91 17.63 -31.86
N ARG A 208 15.51 18.32 -32.93
CA ARG A 208 14.38 19.27 -32.90
C ARG A 208 13.04 18.58 -32.59
N LEU A 209 12.81 17.40 -33.16
CA LEU A 209 11.59 16.63 -32.88
C LEU A 209 11.62 16.08 -31.45
N ALA A 210 12.80 15.64 -30.99
CA ALA A 210 13.01 15.14 -29.63
C ALA A 210 12.72 16.21 -28.57
N ILE A 211 13.19 17.45 -28.76
CA ILE A 211 12.85 18.57 -27.85
C ILE A 211 11.34 18.78 -27.79
N GLY A 212 10.65 18.77 -28.94
CA GLY A 212 9.20 18.93 -28.98
C GLY A 212 8.46 17.83 -28.23
N ALA A 213 8.94 16.58 -28.33
CA ALA A 213 8.38 15.44 -27.62
C ALA A 213 8.58 15.59 -26.10
N ILE A 214 9.81 15.88 -25.68
CA ILE A 214 10.17 16.08 -24.26
C ILE A 214 9.32 17.20 -23.64
N LEU A 215 9.20 18.35 -24.31
CA LEU A 215 8.37 19.46 -23.81
C LEU A 215 6.89 19.10 -23.71
N SER A 216 6.35 18.37 -24.69
CA SER A 216 4.95 17.94 -24.67
C SER A 216 4.68 16.97 -23.51
N ILE A 217 5.63 16.08 -23.24
CA ILE A 217 5.54 15.11 -22.14
C ILE A 217 5.73 15.79 -20.79
N ALA A 218 6.64 16.76 -20.67
CA ALA A 218 6.81 17.53 -19.45
C ALA A 218 5.51 18.29 -19.08
N ILE A 219 4.85 18.91 -20.07
CA ILE A 219 3.55 19.57 -19.86
C ILE A 219 2.48 18.56 -19.43
N LEU A 220 2.46 17.37 -20.05
CA LEU A 220 1.54 16.30 -19.66
C LEU A 220 1.81 15.82 -18.23
N SER A 221 3.07 15.60 -17.87
CA SER A 221 3.50 15.16 -16.53
C SER A 221 3.04 16.13 -15.46
N ILE A 222 3.20 17.45 -15.69
CA ILE A 222 2.70 18.49 -14.77
C ILE A 222 1.17 18.41 -14.66
N GLY A 223 0.46 18.28 -15.78
CA GLY A 223 -1.00 18.21 -15.78
C GLY A 223 -1.55 16.98 -15.05
N ILE A 224 -0.88 15.83 -15.19
CA ILE A 224 -1.24 14.59 -14.50
C ILE A 224 -0.99 14.70 -13.00
N GLN A 225 0.13 15.30 -12.57
CA GLN A 225 0.47 15.45 -11.15
C GLN A 225 -0.50 16.35 -10.39
N LEU A 226 -1.19 17.26 -11.08
CA LEU A 226 -2.22 18.11 -10.48
C LEU A 226 -3.56 17.37 -10.25
N LEU A 227 -3.69 16.12 -10.67
CA LEU A 227 -4.91 15.34 -10.45
C LEU A 227 -4.89 14.70 -9.05
N PRO A 228 -5.98 14.83 -8.27
CA PRO A 228 -6.03 14.31 -6.90
C PRO A 228 -6.19 12.79 -6.81
N ASN A 229 -6.57 12.12 -7.90
CA ASN A 229 -6.95 10.70 -7.87
C ASN A 229 -6.02 9.87 -8.78
N GLU A 230 -5.34 8.87 -8.22
CA GLU A 230 -4.44 7.95 -8.94
C GLU A 230 -5.10 7.22 -10.11
N SER A 231 -6.37 6.83 -9.97
CA SER A 231 -7.12 6.20 -11.06
C SER A 231 -7.31 7.15 -12.24
N LEU A 232 -7.53 8.44 -11.97
CA LEU A 232 -7.58 9.46 -13.02
C LEU A 232 -6.19 9.75 -13.58
N LYS A 233 -5.15 9.80 -12.75
CA LYS A 233 -3.74 9.92 -13.17
C LYS A 233 -3.41 8.81 -14.18
N TYR A 234 -3.71 7.55 -13.84
CA TYR A 234 -3.50 6.38 -14.71
C TYR A 234 -4.32 6.48 -16.00
N TYR A 235 -5.63 6.73 -15.92
CA TYR A 235 -6.50 6.76 -17.09
C TYR A 235 -6.10 7.86 -18.09
N ILE A 236 -5.94 9.10 -17.59
CA ILE A 236 -5.58 10.26 -18.41
C ILE A 236 -4.16 10.10 -18.96
N GLY A 237 -3.23 9.61 -18.13
CA GLY A 237 -1.87 9.28 -18.55
C GLY A 237 -1.88 8.27 -19.69
N LEU A 238 -2.56 7.12 -19.53
CA LEU A 238 -2.59 6.06 -20.53
C LEU A 238 -3.15 6.53 -21.86
N VAL A 239 -4.28 7.25 -21.86
CA VAL A 239 -4.87 7.74 -23.11
C VAL A 239 -4.00 8.83 -23.76
N THR A 240 -3.61 9.84 -22.97
CA THR A 240 -2.98 11.05 -23.50
C THR A 240 -1.52 10.81 -23.88
N TYR A 241 -0.76 10.12 -23.03
CA TYR A 241 0.63 9.76 -23.30
C TYR A 241 0.74 8.85 -24.51
N THR A 242 -0.09 7.82 -24.58
CA THR A 242 -0.12 6.92 -25.74
C THR A 242 -0.41 7.68 -27.03
N PHE A 243 -1.36 8.63 -27.00
CA PHE A 243 -1.68 9.46 -28.14
C PHE A 243 -0.51 10.36 -28.56
N ILE A 244 0.02 11.15 -27.62
CA ILE A 244 1.13 12.08 -27.87
C ILE A 244 2.37 11.33 -28.36
N GLY A 245 2.77 10.28 -27.65
CA GLY A 245 3.91 9.44 -28.00
C GLY A 245 3.76 8.81 -29.38
N SER A 246 2.59 8.24 -29.70
CA SER A 246 2.33 7.66 -31.02
C SER A 246 2.41 8.71 -32.14
N VAL A 247 1.95 9.94 -31.91
CA VAL A 247 2.07 11.04 -32.88
C VAL A 247 3.53 11.41 -33.12
N PHE A 248 4.35 11.52 -32.07
CA PHE A 248 5.77 11.81 -32.20
C PHE A 248 6.54 10.68 -32.89
N ILE A 249 6.24 9.42 -32.56
CA ILE A 249 6.83 8.25 -33.21
C ILE A 249 6.46 8.19 -34.70
N ALA A 250 5.20 8.43 -35.05
CA ALA A 250 4.79 8.49 -36.46
C ALA A 250 5.46 9.65 -37.21
N ALA A 251 5.60 10.81 -36.59
CA ALA A 251 6.32 11.95 -37.16
C ALA A 251 7.82 11.65 -37.33
N PHE A 252 8.41 10.92 -36.38
CA PHE A 252 9.79 10.49 -36.41
C PHE A 252 10.04 9.48 -37.53
N MET A 253 9.20 8.45 -37.64
CA MET A 253 9.26 7.47 -38.73
C MET A 253 9.09 8.13 -40.10
N HIS A 254 8.19 9.10 -40.23
CA HIS A 254 8.03 9.84 -41.48
C HIS A 254 9.29 10.65 -41.84
N LEU A 255 9.88 11.35 -40.85
CA LEU A 255 11.13 12.08 -41.03
C LEU A 255 12.28 11.15 -41.44
N LEU A 256 12.44 10.02 -40.75
CA LEU A 256 13.47 9.02 -41.02
C LEU A 256 13.28 8.42 -42.41
N HIS A 257 12.05 8.07 -42.79
CA HIS A 257 11.73 7.55 -44.13
C HIS A 257 12.14 8.51 -45.24
N ASN A 258 11.82 9.80 -45.08
CA ASN A 258 12.19 10.83 -46.05
C ASN A 258 13.72 11.02 -46.11
N CYS A 259 14.42 10.95 -44.97
CA CYS A 259 15.88 11.08 -44.93
C CYS A 259 16.59 9.87 -45.55
N ILE A 260 16.04 8.66 -45.39
CA ILE A 260 16.59 7.43 -45.98
C ILE A 260 16.41 7.43 -47.51
N ARG A 261 15.24 7.89 -48.00
CA ARG A 261 14.91 7.90 -49.43
C ARG A 261 15.30 9.19 -50.16
N GLU A 262 16.12 10.05 -49.55
CA GLU A 262 16.77 11.20 -50.19
C GLU A 262 17.84 10.72 -51.21
N GLU A 263 17.37 10.05 -52.27
CA GLU A 263 18.00 9.93 -53.59
C GLU A 263 16.98 9.59 -54.69
N ASP A 264 15.70 9.35 -54.37
CA ASP A 264 14.66 9.23 -55.37
C ASP A 264 13.31 9.75 -54.86
N LEU A 265 12.65 10.52 -55.73
CA LEU A 265 11.25 10.99 -55.67
C LEU A 265 11.03 12.44 -55.22
N GLN A 266 11.28 13.36 -56.15
CA GLN A 266 10.16 14.17 -56.61
C GLN A 266 9.12 13.22 -57.20
N THR A 267 7.84 13.42 -56.88
CA THR A 267 6.66 12.69 -57.41
C THR A 267 6.26 11.44 -56.60
N GLU A 268 5.38 11.64 -55.61
CA GLU A 268 4.15 10.85 -55.39
C GLU A 268 3.39 11.41 -54.17
N GLU A 269 2.93 12.67 -54.27
CA GLU A 269 2.19 13.30 -53.17
C GLU A 269 0.71 12.89 -53.09
N ASP A 270 0.20 11.97 -53.94
CA ASP A 270 -1.27 11.84 -54.09
C ASP A 270 -1.88 10.43 -54.23
N GLN A 271 -1.19 9.36 -53.84
CA GLN A 271 -1.80 8.01 -53.80
C GLN A 271 -1.84 7.37 -52.40
N LEU A 272 -2.20 8.15 -51.38
CA LEU A 272 -2.71 7.62 -50.11
C LEU A 272 -4.13 7.07 -50.32
N VAL A 273 -4.24 5.90 -50.96
CA VAL A 273 -5.49 5.16 -51.19
C VAL A 273 -6.26 5.03 -49.88
N LYS A 274 -7.48 5.59 -49.86
CA LYS A 274 -8.44 5.44 -48.76
C LYS A 274 -8.70 3.94 -48.55
N ARG A 275 -8.07 3.31 -47.55
CA ARG A 275 -8.65 2.09 -46.95
C ARG A 275 -9.98 2.54 -46.34
N ILE A 276 -11.09 2.25 -47.02
CA ILE A 276 -12.44 2.57 -46.53
C ILE A 276 -12.71 1.62 -45.37
N VAL A 277 -12.20 1.96 -44.19
CA VAL A 277 -12.62 1.30 -42.96
C VAL A 277 -14.10 1.69 -42.75
N PRO A 278 -15.02 0.71 -42.66
CA PRO A 278 -16.44 0.99 -42.41
C PRO A 278 -16.60 1.90 -41.18
N LYS A 279 -17.55 2.84 -41.22
CA LYS A 279 -17.76 3.81 -40.13
C LYS A 279 -17.97 3.12 -38.78
N TRP A 280 -18.68 1.99 -38.75
CA TRP A 280 -18.91 1.21 -37.53
C TRP A 280 -17.61 0.66 -36.93
N LYS A 281 -16.70 0.12 -37.75
CA LYS A 281 -15.38 -0.36 -37.26
C LYS A 281 -14.58 0.77 -36.63
N LYS A 282 -14.62 1.98 -37.21
CA LYS A 282 -13.95 3.17 -36.62
C LYS A 282 -14.53 3.52 -35.25
N TRP A 283 -15.85 3.50 -35.10
CA TRP A 283 -16.50 3.74 -33.82
C TRP A 283 -16.14 2.68 -32.77
N THR A 284 -16.10 1.40 -33.14
CA THR A 284 -15.65 0.32 -32.25
C THR A 284 -14.22 0.55 -31.78
N ILE A 285 -13.31 0.96 -32.67
CA ILE A 285 -11.91 1.25 -32.30
C ILE A 285 -11.82 2.43 -31.34
N ILE A 286 -12.58 3.50 -31.59
CA ILE A 286 -12.61 4.66 -30.69
C ILE A 286 -13.14 4.24 -29.32
N MET A 287 -14.19 3.43 -29.25
CA MET A 287 -14.71 2.88 -27.99
C MET A 287 -13.66 2.06 -27.26
N ILE A 288 -12.90 1.20 -27.95
CA ILE A 288 -11.82 0.40 -27.36
C ILE A 288 -10.74 1.30 -26.74
N VAL A 289 -10.34 2.38 -27.42
CA VAL A 289 -9.32 3.33 -26.92
C VAL A 289 -9.72 3.98 -25.60
N PHE A 290 -11.01 4.10 -25.29
CA PHE A 290 -11.48 4.66 -24.01
C PHE A 290 -11.90 3.58 -23.00
N LEU A 291 -12.45 2.45 -23.45
CA LEU A 291 -12.90 1.37 -22.57
C LEU A 291 -11.73 0.56 -21.99
N PHE A 292 -10.69 0.29 -22.78
CA PHE A 292 -9.55 -0.51 -22.31
C PHE A 292 -8.77 0.18 -21.19
N PRO A 293 -8.48 1.50 -21.26
CA PRO A 293 -7.87 2.20 -20.13
C PRO A 293 -8.71 2.13 -18.85
N TRP A 294 -10.04 2.15 -18.96
CA TRP A 294 -10.91 1.95 -17.80
C TRP A 294 -10.76 0.54 -17.21
N LEU A 295 -10.69 -0.50 -18.05
CA LEU A 295 -10.35 -1.85 -17.59
C LEU A 295 -8.94 -1.91 -16.96
N GLY A 296 -7.98 -1.17 -17.53
CA GLY A 296 -6.63 -1.02 -16.98
C GLY A 296 -6.62 -0.44 -15.57
N VAL A 297 -7.47 0.57 -15.30
CA VAL A 297 -7.65 1.11 -13.93
C VAL A 297 -8.17 0.04 -12.98
N GLN A 298 -9.19 -0.73 -13.38
CA GLN A 298 -9.74 -1.80 -12.52
C GLN A 298 -8.71 -2.90 -12.27
N PHE A 299 -7.87 -3.21 -13.25
CA PHE A 299 -6.77 -4.14 -13.07
C PHE A 299 -5.66 -3.57 -12.19
N ALA A 300 -5.27 -2.31 -12.38
CA ALA A 300 -4.28 -1.67 -11.54
C ALA A 300 -4.71 -1.62 -10.07
N LYS A 301 -6.02 -1.45 -9.79
CA LYS A 301 -6.60 -1.53 -8.44
C LYS A 301 -6.62 -2.93 -7.81
N GLY A 302 -6.31 -3.97 -8.56
CA GLY A 302 -6.40 -5.34 -8.07
C GLY A 302 -7.84 -5.89 -8.00
N GLU A 303 -8.86 -5.23 -8.57
CA GLU A 303 -10.26 -5.74 -8.54
C GLU A 303 -10.42 -7.13 -9.18
N HIS A 304 -9.52 -7.48 -10.10
CA HIS A 304 -9.47 -8.81 -10.71
C HIS A 304 -8.88 -9.87 -9.79
N VAL A 305 -7.98 -9.49 -8.89
CA VAL A 305 -7.40 -10.40 -7.90
C VAL A 305 -8.48 -10.76 -6.89
N THR A 306 -9.23 -9.77 -6.39
CA THR A 306 -10.33 -9.96 -5.43
C THR A 306 -11.55 -10.72 -5.98
N ALA A 307 -11.58 -10.95 -7.29
CA ALA A 307 -12.61 -11.75 -7.95
C ALA A 307 -12.21 -13.22 -8.11
N ILE A 308 -10.91 -13.54 -7.95
CA ILE A 308 -10.41 -14.90 -8.08
C ILE A 308 -10.36 -15.52 -6.69
N GLN A 309 -11.40 -16.27 -6.35
CA GLN A 309 -11.44 -17.00 -5.08
C GLN A 309 -10.45 -18.18 -5.12
N PHE A 310 -9.24 -17.97 -4.61
CA PHE A 310 -8.20 -19.00 -4.55
C PHE A 310 -8.43 -20.04 -3.44
N GLN A 311 -9.12 -19.65 -2.37
CA GLN A 311 -9.38 -20.47 -1.18
C GLN A 311 -10.79 -20.19 -0.61
N PRO A 312 -11.39 -21.14 0.14
CA PRO A 312 -12.60 -20.88 0.90
C PRO A 312 -12.38 -19.72 1.87
N LYS A 313 -13.42 -18.90 2.06
CA LYS A 313 -13.39 -17.80 3.04
C LYS A 313 -13.98 -18.28 4.35
N ILE A 314 -13.34 -17.86 5.45
CA ILE A 314 -13.80 -18.07 6.81
C ILE A 314 -14.32 -16.73 7.32
N THR A 315 -15.51 -16.73 7.90
CA THR A 315 -16.13 -15.56 8.51
C THR A 315 -15.93 -15.60 10.03
N TYR A 316 -15.47 -14.48 10.57
CA TYR A 316 -15.26 -14.20 11.99
C TYR A 316 -16.28 -13.12 12.35
N SER A 317 -17.40 -13.54 12.96
CA SER A 317 -18.54 -12.67 13.29
C SER A 317 -18.44 -12.05 14.69
N GLU A 318 -17.50 -12.49 15.51
CA GLU A 318 -17.27 -11.98 16.86
C GLU A 318 -16.10 -10.99 16.80
N GLY A 319 -16.43 -9.72 16.55
CA GLY A 319 -15.47 -8.63 16.45
C GLY A 319 -15.60 -7.64 17.62
N VAL A 320 -14.46 -7.20 18.15
CA VAL A 320 -14.38 -6.12 19.14
C VAL A 320 -13.40 -5.06 18.65
N TYR A 321 -13.80 -3.80 18.77
CA TYR A 321 -12.93 -2.66 18.56
C TYR A 321 -12.27 -2.30 19.89
N TYR A 322 -10.95 -2.15 19.94
CA TYR A 322 -10.27 -1.73 21.15
C TYR A 322 -9.34 -0.54 20.93
N LYS A 323 -9.28 0.34 21.94
CA LYS A 323 -8.68 1.68 21.90
C LYS A 323 -7.52 1.77 22.86
N ALA A 324 -6.36 2.20 22.37
CA ALA A 324 -5.19 2.52 23.18
C ALA A 324 -5.05 4.04 23.33
N ASN A 325 -5.86 4.63 24.22
CA ASN A 325 -5.94 6.09 24.41
C ASN A 325 -5.03 6.64 25.52
N TRP A 326 -4.88 7.97 25.53
CA TRP A 326 -4.30 8.69 26.67
C TRP A 326 -5.26 8.65 27.86
N SER A 327 -4.92 7.81 28.84
CA SER A 327 -5.64 7.67 30.11
C SER A 327 -4.88 8.31 31.27
N PRO A 328 -5.52 8.55 32.43
CA PRO A 328 -4.81 9.00 33.63
C PRO A 328 -3.66 8.06 34.02
N ALA A 329 -3.82 6.75 33.87
CA ALA A 329 -2.75 5.77 34.10
C ALA A 329 -1.58 5.95 33.12
N ASN A 330 -1.87 6.24 31.84
CA ASN A 330 -0.83 6.57 30.85
C ASN A 330 -0.06 7.82 31.27
N ASN A 331 -0.74 8.91 31.63
CA ASN A 331 -0.10 10.14 32.10
C ASN A 331 0.72 9.91 33.39
N GLY A 332 0.17 9.17 34.36
CA GLY A 332 0.81 8.85 35.63
C GLY A 332 2.13 8.08 35.43
N SER A 333 2.17 7.21 34.43
CA SER A 333 3.37 6.45 34.06
C SER A 333 4.38 7.23 33.19
N ASN A 334 4.19 8.54 32.97
CA ASN A 334 4.95 9.31 31.98
C ASN A 334 4.85 8.70 30.56
N HIS A 335 3.63 8.36 30.15
CA HIS A 335 3.27 7.80 28.84
C HIS A 335 3.86 6.43 28.50
N THR A 336 4.35 5.67 29.49
CA THR A 336 4.94 4.33 29.25
C THR A 336 3.95 3.18 29.40
N TYR A 337 2.98 3.32 30.30
CA TYR A 337 1.94 2.33 30.54
C TYR A 337 0.73 2.56 29.64
N THR A 338 0.19 1.50 29.06
CA THR A 338 -0.96 1.55 28.17
C THR A 338 -2.18 0.88 28.81
N THR A 339 -3.34 1.55 28.77
CA THR A 339 -4.65 0.98 29.09
C THR A 339 -5.48 0.81 27.81
N TYR A 340 -6.39 -0.16 27.80
CA TYR A 340 -7.29 -0.39 26.68
C TYR A 340 -8.74 -0.19 27.09
N GLY A 341 -9.53 0.40 26.18
CA GLY A 341 -10.98 0.35 26.20
C GLY A 341 -11.48 -0.55 25.06
N PHE A 342 -12.61 -1.21 25.22
CA PHE A 342 -13.19 -2.13 24.25
C PHE A 342 -14.64 -1.76 23.92
N GLU A 343 -15.04 -1.93 22.67
CA GLU A 343 -16.39 -1.70 22.19
C GLU A 343 -16.84 -2.96 21.45
N ASP A 344 -17.89 -3.59 21.96
CA ASP A 344 -18.58 -4.69 21.29
C ASP A 344 -19.48 -4.13 20.17
N GLY A 345 -19.41 -4.74 18.99
CA GLY A 345 -20.22 -4.31 17.86
C GLY A 345 -20.66 -5.51 17.05
N GLU A 346 -21.98 -5.76 17.00
CA GLU A 346 -22.57 -6.82 16.16
C GLU A 346 -22.26 -6.63 14.66
N GLU A 347 -21.87 -5.42 14.27
CA GLU A 347 -21.50 -5.06 12.90
C GLU A 347 -20.03 -5.38 12.55
N PHE A 348 -19.18 -5.69 13.53
CA PHE A 348 -17.77 -6.01 13.29
C PHE A 348 -17.61 -7.45 12.82
N GLU A 349 -17.40 -7.59 11.51
CA GLU A 349 -17.23 -8.88 10.86
C GLU A 349 -15.97 -8.87 9.99
N LEU A 350 -15.22 -9.96 10.02
CA LEU A 350 -14.10 -10.19 9.12
C LEU A 350 -14.34 -11.48 8.34
N THR A 351 -14.35 -11.40 7.02
CA THR A 351 -14.40 -12.58 6.16
C THR A 351 -13.10 -12.65 5.36
N MET A 352 -12.25 -13.64 5.60
CA MET A 352 -10.97 -13.77 4.89
C MET A 352 -10.64 -15.21 4.50
N SER A 353 -9.87 -15.34 3.43
CA SER A 353 -9.45 -16.65 2.88
C SER A 353 -8.23 -17.19 3.61
N LEU A 354 -8.40 -18.14 4.53
CA LEU A 354 -7.29 -18.74 5.29
C LEU A 354 -7.20 -20.26 5.00
N PRO A 355 -6.01 -20.86 5.10
CA PRO A 355 -5.86 -22.30 4.99
C PRO A 355 -6.56 -23.01 6.15
N ASP A 356 -7.06 -24.23 5.90
CA ASP A 356 -7.83 -25.03 6.87
C ASP A 356 -7.02 -25.38 8.15
N SER A 357 -5.69 -25.43 8.04
CA SER A 357 -4.79 -25.62 9.17
C SER A 357 -3.58 -24.70 9.01
N ILE A 358 -3.34 -23.87 10.03
CA ILE A 358 -2.14 -23.04 10.12
C ILE A 358 -1.11 -23.80 10.96
N THR A 359 0.03 -24.10 10.38
CA THR A 359 1.14 -24.82 11.03
C THR A 359 2.43 -24.03 10.91
N SER A 360 3.38 -24.28 11.82
CA SER A 360 4.70 -23.64 11.79
C SER A 360 5.48 -23.92 10.50
N THR A 361 5.18 -25.01 9.78
CA THR A 361 5.85 -25.37 8.53
C THR A 361 5.34 -24.65 7.30
N ASP A 362 4.29 -23.85 7.43
CA ASP A 362 3.69 -23.19 6.29
C ASP A 362 4.51 -21.98 5.84
N GLY A 363 4.68 -21.85 4.53
CA GLY A 363 5.26 -20.66 3.92
C GLY A 363 4.30 -19.47 3.98
N PRO A 364 4.64 -18.36 3.31
CA PRO A 364 3.74 -17.21 3.22
C PRO A 364 2.38 -17.59 2.64
N PHE A 365 1.31 -17.06 3.23
CA PHE A 365 -0.04 -17.19 2.72
C PHE A 365 -0.45 -15.94 1.97
N PHE A 366 -1.31 -16.10 0.98
CA PHE A 366 -1.89 -15.02 0.20
C PHE A 366 -3.39 -15.20 0.15
N GLY A 367 -4.10 -14.08 0.20
CA GLY A 367 -5.54 -14.12 0.20
C GLY A 367 -6.17 -12.76 0.01
N GLU A 368 -7.50 -12.81 0.01
CA GLU A 368 -8.38 -11.67 0.01
C GLU A 368 -9.33 -11.77 1.20
N GLY A 369 -9.86 -10.63 1.60
CA GLY A 369 -10.92 -10.56 2.59
C GLY A 369 -11.79 -9.32 2.48
N GLU A 370 -12.83 -9.32 3.27
CA GLU A 370 -13.75 -8.22 3.49
C GLU A 370 -13.81 -7.98 5.00
N ILE A 371 -13.63 -6.75 5.43
CA ILE A 371 -13.64 -6.35 6.84
C ILE A 371 -14.69 -5.27 7.05
N THR A 372 -15.54 -5.43 8.04
CA THR A 372 -16.46 -4.39 8.50
C THR A 372 -15.93 -3.83 9.80
N TRP A 373 -15.56 -2.56 9.78
CA TRP A 373 -14.84 -1.86 10.84
C TRP A 373 -15.23 -0.37 10.87
N LYS A 374 -14.82 0.35 11.91
CA LYS A 374 -15.07 1.79 12.01
C LYS A 374 -14.11 2.58 11.12
N VAL A 375 -14.66 3.53 10.35
CA VAL A 375 -13.90 4.49 9.53
C VAL A 375 -14.33 5.91 9.85
N ASP A 376 -13.38 6.85 9.84
CA ASP A 376 -13.68 8.27 9.98
C ASP A 376 -14.13 8.86 8.65
N LYS A 377 -15.31 9.48 8.64
CA LYS A 377 -15.85 10.20 7.48
C LYS A 377 -16.17 11.65 7.81
N GLU A 378 -15.71 12.57 6.97
CA GLU A 378 -16.16 13.95 7.02
C GLU A 378 -17.56 14.10 6.40
N ARG A 379 -18.52 14.59 7.19
CA ARG A 379 -19.81 15.05 6.69
C ARG A 379 -19.77 16.55 6.45
N ILE A 380 -20.06 16.92 5.21
CA ILE A 380 -20.14 18.30 4.76
C ILE A 380 -21.61 18.67 4.62
N THR A 381 -22.13 19.47 5.55
CA THR A 381 -23.47 20.07 5.37
C THR A 381 -23.36 21.54 5.03
N LYS A 382 -23.92 21.89 3.87
CA LYS A 382 -24.05 23.28 3.43
C LYS A 382 -25.41 23.81 3.83
N ASN A 383 -25.43 24.84 4.68
CA ASN A 383 -26.65 25.52 5.09
C ASN A 383 -26.59 27.00 4.72
N GLY A 384 -27.15 27.35 3.56
CA GLY A 384 -27.02 28.70 2.99
C GLY A 384 -25.58 29.01 2.57
N ASN A 385 -24.96 30.01 3.20
CA ASN A 385 -23.57 30.43 2.95
C ASN A 385 -22.55 29.79 3.91
N SER A 386 -22.98 29.01 4.90
CA SER A 386 -22.06 28.28 5.79
C SER A 386 -21.90 26.83 5.31
N THR A 387 -20.66 26.35 5.37
CA THR A 387 -20.33 24.94 5.25
C THR A 387 -19.84 24.49 6.62
N VAL A 388 -20.53 23.51 7.21
CA VAL A 388 -20.13 22.91 8.49
C VAL A 388 -19.54 21.55 8.17
N TYR A 389 -18.33 21.33 8.68
CA TYR A 389 -17.59 20.09 8.58
C TYR A 389 -17.62 19.43 9.95
N TRP A 390 -17.96 18.15 10.02
CA TRP A 390 -17.77 17.34 11.22
C TRP A 390 -17.41 15.91 10.83
N GLY A 391 -16.55 15.27 11.62
CA GLY A 391 -16.25 13.85 11.49
C GLY A 391 -17.33 13.00 12.17
N GLU A 392 -17.64 11.87 11.56
CA GLU A 392 -18.49 10.82 12.14
C GLU A 392 -17.79 9.48 11.93
N GLU A 393 -17.66 8.68 12.99
CA GLU A 393 -17.24 7.29 12.89
C GLU A 393 -18.42 6.46 12.36
N VAL A 394 -18.22 5.73 11.26
CA VAL A 394 -19.24 4.90 10.64
C VAL A 394 -18.68 3.51 10.39
N ALA A 395 -19.45 2.45 10.65
CA ALA A 395 -19.08 1.11 10.23
C ALA A 395 -19.18 0.99 8.70
N GLU A 396 -18.10 0.54 8.08
CA GLU A 396 -18.05 0.32 6.64
C GLU A 396 -17.35 -1.00 6.31
N THR A 397 -17.84 -1.68 5.28
CA THR A 397 -17.18 -2.87 4.74
C THR A 397 -16.13 -2.48 3.70
N SER A 398 -14.90 -2.89 3.93
CA SER A 398 -13.74 -2.66 3.07
C SER A 398 -13.22 -3.99 2.53
N LYS A 399 -12.84 -4.04 1.25
CA LYS A 399 -12.18 -5.20 0.66
C LYS A 399 -10.67 -5.02 0.68
N PHE A 400 -9.94 -6.08 1.00
CA PHE A 400 -8.49 -6.06 1.05
C PHE A 400 -7.88 -7.31 0.41
N VAL A 401 -6.63 -7.18 -0.01
CA VAL A 401 -5.75 -8.29 -0.39
C VAL A 401 -4.55 -8.31 0.54
N TYR A 402 -3.99 -9.48 0.76
CA TYR A 402 -2.91 -9.61 1.73
C TYR A 402 -1.93 -10.74 1.36
N ARG A 403 -0.71 -10.61 1.90
CA ARG A 403 0.28 -11.66 2.05
C ARG A 403 0.76 -11.67 3.50
N LEU A 404 0.55 -12.78 4.20
CA LEU A 404 1.02 -12.95 5.57
C LEU A 404 2.24 -13.86 5.59
N THR A 405 3.24 -13.48 6.36
CA THR A 405 4.47 -14.27 6.56
C THR A 405 4.52 -14.80 7.99
N PRO A 406 5.09 -16.00 8.20
CA PRO A 406 5.25 -16.56 9.53
C PRO A 406 6.32 -15.81 10.33
N VAL A 407 6.00 -15.47 11.57
CA VAL A 407 6.93 -14.94 12.57
C VAL A 407 6.93 -15.86 13.78
N TYR A 408 8.14 -16.17 14.25
CA TYR A 408 8.37 -17.06 15.38
C TYR A 408 8.68 -16.24 16.63
N LYS A 409 7.91 -16.43 17.70
CA LYS A 409 8.14 -15.78 18.99
C LYS A 409 7.92 -16.77 20.13
N ASN A 410 8.96 -17.00 20.92
CA ASN A 410 8.95 -17.89 22.10
C ASN A 410 8.31 -19.28 21.88
N GLY A 411 8.44 -19.85 20.69
CA GLY A 411 7.92 -21.18 20.34
C GLY A 411 6.52 -21.16 19.72
N THR A 412 5.85 -20.01 19.70
CA THR A 412 4.59 -19.77 18.99
C THR A 412 4.88 -19.20 17.60
N VAL A 413 4.06 -19.60 16.62
CA VAL A 413 4.07 -19.01 15.27
C VAL A 413 2.79 -18.23 15.09
N TYR A 414 2.93 -16.97 14.69
CA TYR A 414 1.83 -16.17 14.18
C TYR A 414 2.17 -15.68 12.77
N PHE A 415 1.16 -15.25 12.02
CA PHE A 415 1.34 -14.76 10.66
C PHE A 415 0.98 -13.28 10.61
N THR A 416 1.78 -12.46 9.93
CA THR A 416 1.51 -11.03 9.83
C THR A 416 1.87 -10.45 8.48
N SER A 417 1.18 -9.38 8.09
CA SER A 417 1.57 -8.53 6.97
C SER A 417 2.74 -7.61 7.31
N ASN A 418 3.00 -7.34 8.60
CA ASN A 418 4.05 -6.44 9.04
C ASN A 418 5.43 -7.12 9.04
N THR A 419 5.96 -7.41 7.85
CA THR A 419 7.34 -7.89 7.63
C THR A 419 7.84 -7.41 6.27
N GLU A 420 9.14 -7.52 6.00
CA GLU A 420 9.74 -7.18 4.69
C GLU A 420 9.08 -7.88 3.50
N ASN A 421 8.46 -9.05 3.73
CA ASN A 421 7.84 -9.87 2.68
C ASN A 421 6.31 -9.99 2.83
N GLY A 422 5.72 -9.32 3.82
CA GLY A 422 4.28 -9.29 4.06
C GLY A 422 3.66 -8.00 3.51
N PHE A 423 2.35 -8.02 3.28
CA PHE A 423 1.58 -6.79 3.03
C PHE A 423 0.10 -7.03 3.28
N ALA A 424 -0.64 -5.96 3.54
CA ALA A 424 -2.09 -5.94 3.41
C ALA A 424 -2.51 -4.58 2.84
N GLU A 425 -3.38 -4.59 1.83
CA GLU A 425 -3.75 -3.40 1.07
C GLU A 425 -5.26 -3.33 0.85
N LEU A 426 -5.84 -2.17 1.10
CA LEU A 426 -7.23 -1.89 0.79
C LEU A 426 -7.44 -1.74 -0.72
N THR A 427 -8.26 -2.63 -1.28
CA THR A 427 -8.71 -2.51 -2.68
C THR A 427 -9.93 -1.59 -2.82
N THR A 428 -10.64 -1.35 -1.72
CA THR A 428 -11.73 -0.36 -1.65
C THR A 428 -11.14 0.97 -1.21
N ARG A 429 -11.13 1.97 -2.11
CA ARG A 429 -10.58 3.31 -1.85
C ARG A 429 -11.67 4.38 -1.78
N GLY A 430 -11.40 5.46 -1.04
CA GLY A 430 -12.31 6.60 -0.87
C GLY A 430 -13.33 6.44 0.26
N GLN A 431 -13.02 5.57 1.22
CA GLN A 431 -13.84 5.32 2.42
C GLN A 431 -13.54 6.32 3.54
N SER A 432 -12.34 6.91 3.53
CA SER A 432 -11.94 8.02 4.39
C SER A 432 -11.37 9.16 3.54
N ASP A 433 -11.28 10.34 4.14
CA ASP A 433 -10.78 11.56 3.50
C ASP A 433 -9.28 11.49 3.21
N GLU A 434 -8.56 10.64 3.96
CA GLU A 434 -7.14 10.34 3.77
C GLU A 434 -6.94 8.86 3.43
N PRO A 435 -5.87 8.51 2.69
CA PRO A 435 -5.49 7.11 2.45
C PRO A 435 -5.28 6.35 3.77
N MET A 436 -5.90 5.17 3.87
CA MET A 436 -5.82 4.29 5.04
C MET A 436 -5.01 3.05 4.67
N ALA A 437 -4.10 2.68 5.55
CA ALA A 437 -3.38 1.43 5.52
C ALA A 437 -3.91 0.49 6.61
N LEU A 438 -3.56 -0.80 6.48
CA LEU A 438 -3.87 -1.79 7.49
C LEU A 438 -2.78 -2.84 7.63
N GLU A 439 -2.65 -3.36 8.85
CA GLU A 439 -1.85 -4.53 9.16
C GLU A 439 -2.73 -5.62 9.73
N ILE A 440 -2.43 -6.88 9.41
CA ILE A 440 -3.14 -8.07 9.85
C ILE A 440 -2.18 -8.93 10.66
N PHE A 441 -2.67 -9.45 11.78
CA PHE A 441 -1.98 -10.45 12.59
C PHE A 441 -2.93 -11.63 12.82
N VAL A 442 -2.54 -12.81 12.34
CA VAL A 442 -3.26 -14.06 12.51
C VAL A 442 -2.54 -14.88 13.58
N MET A 443 -3.19 -15.01 14.74
CA MET A 443 -2.64 -15.59 15.95
C MET A 443 -3.47 -16.81 16.39
N ASN A 444 -2.97 -17.58 17.37
CA ASN A 444 -3.68 -18.73 17.95
C ASN A 444 -4.17 -19.73 16.90
N ASN A 445 -3.29 -20.09 15.94
CA ASN A 445 -3.59 -20.97 14.81
C ASN A 445 -4.76 -20.48 13.92
N GLY A 446 -4.94 -19.16 13.84
CA GLY A 446 -6.03 -18.52 13.09
C GLY A 446 -7.38 -18.62 13.77
N ASN A 447 -7.40 -18.78 15.09
CA ASN A 447 -8.61 -18.54 15.88
C ASN A 447 -8.85 -17.04 16.05
N ASP A 448 -7.77 -16.27 16.15
CA ASP A 448 -7.78 -14.84 16.43
C ASP A 448 -7.07 -14.06 15.34
N ILE A 449 -7.72 -12.99 14.89
CA ILE A 449 -7.19 -12.08 13.89
C ILE A 449 -7.28 -10.67 14.43
N PHE A 450 -6.13 -10.04 14.57
CA PHE A 450 -6.03 -8.64 14.90
C PHE A 450 -5.82 -7.85 13.62
N VAL A 451 -6.59 -6.78 13.47
CA VAL A 451 -6.45 -5.84 12.35
C VAL A 451 -6.17 -4.46 12.92
N PHE A 452 -5.08 -3.87 12.46
CA PHE A 452 -4.65 -2.55 12.85
C PHE A 452 -4.84 -1.59 11.67
N GLN A 453 -5.64 -0.54 11.87
CA GLN A 453 -5.94 0.50 10.91
C GLN A 453 -5.20 1.79 11.28
N TYR A 454 -4.60 2.44 10.29
CA TYR A 454 -3.92 3.72 10.45
C TYR A 454 -3.91 4.53 9.15
N LYS A 455 -3.66 5.84 9.26
CA LYS A 455 -3.45 6.70 8.09
C LYS A 455 -2.05 6.49 7.53
N GLU A 456 -1.92 6.33 6.21
CA GLU A 456 -0.65 5.99 5.51
C GLU A 456 0.52 6.94 5.83
N ARG A 457 0.25 8.18 6.27
CA ARG A 457 1.27 9.16 6.63
C ARG A 457 2.03 8.85 7.93
N PHE A 458 1.54 7.92 8.74
CA PHE A 458 2.12 7.60 10.04
C PHE A 458 2.94 6.32 9.98
N ASP A 459 4.06 6.30 10.72
CA ASP A 459 4.86 5.09 10.90
C ASP A 459 4.15 4.13 11.87
N PRO A 460 3.67 2.97 11.39
CA PRO A 460 2.96 2.00 12.22
C PRO A 460 3.86 1.33 13.28
N GLN A 461 5.18 1.28 13.07
CA GLN A 461 6.09 0.53 13.96
C GLN A 461 6.18 1.14 15.36
N THR A 462 5.83 2.42 15.51
CA THR A 462 5.87 3.12 16.79
C THR A 462 4.85 2.61 17.81
N VAL A 463 3.80 1.94 17.35
CA VAL A 463 2.70 1.44 18.19
C VAL A 463 2.51 -0.07 18.12
N ILE A 464 3.15 -0.76 17.18
CA ILE A 464 3.00 -2.21 17.03
C ILE A 464 3.84 -2.94 18.07
N GLU A 465 3.18 -3.75 18.88
CA GLU A 465 3.82 -4.68 19.80
C GLU A 465 3.00 -5.97 19.88
N VAL A 466 3.69 -7.09 20.08
CA VAL A 466 3.09 -8.42 20.21
C VAL A 466 3.52 -8.95 21.57
N SER A 467 2.66 -9.70 22.25
CA SER A 467 2.96 -10.30 23.54
C SER A 467 4.20 -11.20 23.49
N GLU A 468 4.86 -11.43 24.63
CA GLU A 468 6.03 -12.30 24.67
C GLU A 468 5.73 -13.73 24.18
N ASP A 469 4.55 -14.26 24.48
CA ASP A 469 4.11 -15.59 24.06
C ASP A 469 3.66 -15.68 22.59
N GLY A 470 3.54 -14.54 21.89
CA GLY A 470 3.13 -14.46 20.49
C GLY A 470 1.62 -14.67 20.23
N ASN A 471 0.79 -14.70 21.27
CA ASN A 471 -0.64 -15.00 21.18
C ASN A 471 -1.53 -13.75 21.01
N TYR A 472 -1.02 -12.57 21.37
CA TYR A 472 -1.79 -11.32 21.37
C TYR A 472 -1.06 -10.16 20.70
N PHE A 473 -1.82 -9.34 19.97
CA PHE A 473 -1.37 -8.04 19.50
C PHE A 473 -1.71 -6.98 20.58
N ILE A 474 -0.68 -6.35 21.14
CA ILE A 474 -0.77 -5.48 22.33
C ILE A 474 -0.24 -4.08 21.98
N PRO A 475 -0.99 -3.29 21.20
CA PRO A 475 -0.52 -1.99 20.71
C PRO A 475 -0.19 -1.01 21.84
N ARG A 476 0.79 -0.13 21.60
CA ARG A 476 1.10 1.00 22.49
C ARG A 476 0.23 2.19 22.17
N VAL A 477 0.02 3.06 23.16
CA VAL A 477 -0.61 4.37 22.92
C VAL A 477 0.26 5.17 21.94
N SER A 478 -0.38 5.74 20.91
CA SER A 478 0.31 6.62 19.97
C SER A 478 0.86 7.87 20.69
N PRO A 479 2.14 8.23 20.45
CA PRO A 479 2.71 9.45 21.02
C PRO A 479 2.21 10.72 20.32
N VAL A 480 1.52 10.58 19.17
CA VAL A 480 1.04 11.72 18.37
C VAL A 480 -0.45 11.93 18.56
N ASN A 481 -1.26 10.94 18.20
CA ASN A 481 -2.71 11.00 18.32
C ASN A 481 -3.28 9.58 18.34
N PRO A 482 -3.83 9.09 19.46
CA PRO A 482 -4.36 7.73 19.55
C PRO A 482 -5.57 7.49 18.66
N ASP A 483 -6.41 8.49 18.38
CA ASP A 483 -7.61 8.34 17.56
C ASP A 483 -7.32 8.01 16.08
N ASP A 484 -6.10 8.31 15.60
CA ASP A 484 -5.67 7.99 14.23
C ASP A 484 -5.26 6.51 14.07
N PHE A 485 -5.27 5.73 15.15
CA PHE A 485 -4.84 4.33 15.21
C PHE A 485 -5.97 3.49 15.80
N LYS A 486 -6.56 2.61 14.99
CA LYS A 486 -7.72 1.80 15.40
C LYS A 486 -7.37 0.32 15.37
N TYR A 487 -7.73 -0.41 16.42
CA TYR A 487 -7.33 -1.80 16.60
C TYR A 487 -8.57 -2.67 16.74
N PHE A 488 -8.65 -3.73 15.96
CA PHE A 488 -9.80 -4.63 15.92
C PHE A 488 -9.33 -6.04 16.21
N TRP A 489 -10.12 -6.78 16.97
CA TRP A 489 -9.91 -8.20 17.25
C TRP A 489 -11.14 -8.98 16.79
N TYR A 490 -10.92 -9.89 15.84
CA TYR A 490 -11.92 -10.81 15.32
C TYR A 490 -11.58 -12.23 15.73
N SER A 491 -12.58 -12.99 16.15
CA SER A 491 -12.37 -14.37 16.62
C SER A 491 -13.43 -15.34 16.06
N LYS A 492 -13.06 -16.63 15.93
CA LYS A 492 -14.04 -17.70 15.64
C LYS A 492 -14.83 -18.08 16.87
N GLU A 493 -14.22 -17.91 18.04
CA GLU A 493 -14.82 -18.16 19.33
C GLU A 493 -15.29 -16.84 19.94
N SER A 494 -16.35 -16.88 20.75
CA SER A 494 -16.84 -15.67 21.41
C SER A 494 -15.73 -15.00 22.22
N ILE A 495 -15.62 -13.68 22.12
CA ILE A 495 -14.73 -12.88 22.95
C ILE A 495 -15.43 -12.69 24.29
N THR A 496 -14.91 -13.34 25.34
CA THR A 496 -15.49 -13.31 26.68
C THR A 496 -14.68 -12.43 27.62
N LYS A 497 -15.26 -12.11 28.80
CA LYS A 497 -14.55 -11.47 29.92
C LYS A 497 -13.17 -12.09 30.16
N ASP A 498 -13.12 -13.41 30.31
CA ASP A 498 -11.91 -14.13 30.67
C ASP A 498 -10.80 -13.97 29.62
N ARG A 499 -11.17 -13.97 28.33
CA ARG A 499 -10.21 -13.77 27.23
C ARG A 499 -9.67 -12.34 27.18
N ILE A 500 -10.48 -11.34 27.55
CA ILE A 500 -10.00 -9.95 27.69
C ILE A 500 -9.06 -9.82 28.88
N ILE A 501 -9.39 -10.44 30.01
CA ILE A 501 -8.51 -10.48 31.20
C ILE A 501 -7.19 -11.19 30.87
N GLU A 502 -7.22 -12.29 30.13
CA GLU A 502 -6.02 -13.00 29.67
C GLU A 502 -5.15 -12.11 28.76
N LEU A 503 -5.77 -11.39 27.83
CA LEU A 503 -5.07 -10.39 27.01
C LEU A 503 -4.42 -9.31 27.89
N MET A 504 -5.11 -8.82 28.93
CA MET A 504 -4.57 -7.82 29.85
C MET A 504 -3.36 -8.32 30.62
N LYS A 505 -3.40 -9.56 31.11
CA LYS A 505 -2.27 -10.20 31.81
C LYS A 505 -1.06 -10.32 30.89
N SER A 506 -1.25 -10.87 29.69
CA SER A 506 -0.19 -10.98 28.68
C SER A 506 0.39 -9.61 28.30
N LYS A 507 -0.46 -8.58 28.21
CA LYS A 507 -0.04 -7.19 27.99
C LYS A 507 0.77 -6.65 29.17
N ASN A 508 0.39 -6.91 30.41
CA ASN A 508 1.11 -6.45 31.59
C ASN A 508 2.47 -7.14 31.71
N GLU A 509 2.55 -8.44 31.47
CA GLU A 509 3.83 -9.17 31.45
C GLU A 509 4.83 -8.54 30.46
N THR A 510 4.34 -8.11 29.29
CA THR A 510 5.19 -7.57 28.22
C THR A 510 5.45 -6.07 28.34
N ASN A 511 4.44 -5.28 28.75
CA ASN A 511 4.40 -3.82 28.63
C ASN A 511 4.14 -3.10 29.96
N PHE A 512 4.42 -3.75 31.10
CA PHE A 512 4.41 -3.07 32.40
C PHE A 512 5.73 -2.33 32.64
N THR A 513 5.86 -1.17 32.00
CA THR A 513 6.94 -0.21 32.24
C THR A 513 6.38 1.05 32.87
N ILE A 514 7.08 1.58 33.88
CA ILE A 514 6.72 2.82 34.57
C ILE A 514 7.96 3.72 34.65
N ASP A 515 8.05 4.70 33.75
CA ASP A 515 9.08 5.75 33.80
C ASP A 515 8.63 6.97 34.64
N GLY A 516 7.35 7.01 35.03
CA GLY A 516 6.80 7.97 35.98
C GLY A 516 7.25 7.70 37.42
N GLY A 517 7.23 8.74 38.24
CA GLY A 517 7.54 8.66 39.67
C GLY A 517 6.37 9.15 40.54
N PRO A 518 6.48 9.06 41.88
CA PRO A 518 5.40 9.43 42.79
C PRO A 518 5.07 10.93 42.71
N THR A 519 5.92 11.75 42.10
CA THR A 519 5.68 13.17 41.83
C THR A 519 4.65 13.44 40.73
N TYR A 520 4.30 12.43 39.92
CA TYR A 520 3.27 12.58 38.90
C TYR A 520 1.90 12.55 39.57
N TYR A 521 1.07 13.54 39.24
CA TYR A 521 -0.24 13.70 39.87
C TYR A 521 -1.18 12.51 39.63
N ASP A 522 -1.10 11.92 38.44
CA ASP A 522 -1.94 10.79 38.04
C ASP A 522 -1.34 9.42 38.40
N TYR A 523 -0.23 9.39 39.15
CA TYR A 523 0.46 8.13 39.52
C TYR A 523 -0.45 7.08 40.20
N PRO A 524 -1.42 7.45 41.08
CA PRO A 524 -2.37 6.50 41.67
C PRO A 524 -3.25 5.76 40.65
N TYR A 525 -3.49 6.35 39.47
CA TYR A 525 -4.37 5.75 38.46
C TYR A 525 -3.76 4.50 37.80
N ILE A 526 -2.45 4.26 37.96
CA ILE A 526 -1.85 2.98 37.56
C ILE A 526 -2.44 1.84 38.38
N ALA A 527 -2.57 2.01 39.70
CA ALA A 527 -3.21 1.01 40.57
C ALA A 527 -4.69 0.81 40.22
N VAL A 528 -5.40 1.91 39.94
CA VAL A 528 -6.80 1.87 39.49
C VAL A 528 -6.95 1.02 38.22
N ALA A 529 -6.10 1.25 37.22
CA ALA A 529 -6.14 0.50 35.97
C ALA A 529 -5.86 -1.00 36.19
N LEU A 530 -4.86 -1.36 37.00
CA LEU A 530 -4.53 -2.76 37.28
C LEU A 530 -5.63 -3.49 38.06
N LEU A 531 -6.33 -2.80 38.97
CA LEU A 531 -7.51 -3.35 39.64
C LEU A 531 -8.61 -3.70 38.64
N GLN A 532 -8.92 -2.80 37.70
CA GLN A 532 -9.92 -3.08 36.65
C GLN A 532 -9.46 -4.15 35.66
N GLN A 533 -8.16 -4.30 35.42
CA GLN A 533 -7.63 -5.37 34.57
C GLN A 533 -7.67 -6.75 35.23
N ALA A 534 -8.04 -6.85 36.51
CA ALA A 534 -8.10 -8.09 37.29
C ALA A 534 -6.76 -8.88 37.30
N ASP A 535 -5.64 -8.15 37.22
CA ASP A 535 -4.29 -8.71 37.19
C ASP A 535 -3.60 -8.53 38.55
N GLY A 536 -3.68 -9.58 39.37
CA GLY A 536 -3.11 -9.57 40.71
C GLY A 536 -1.57 -9.59 40.71
N GLU A 537 -0.93 -10.16 39.69
CA GLU A 537 0.53 -10.22 39.60
C GLU A 537 1.11 -8.84 39.30
N ALA A 538 0.56 -8.17 38.28
CA ALA A 538 0.95 -6.79 37.97
C ALA A 538 0.64 -5.83 39.12
N LEU A 539 -0.49 -6.03 39.82
CA LEU A 539 -0.84 -5.21 40.98
C LEU A 539 0.18 -5.36 42.11
N VAL A 540 0.57 -6.59 42.48
CA VAL A 540 1.61 -6.81 43.50
C VAL A 540 2.94 -6.21 43.07
N GLN A 541 3.33 -6.37 41.80
CA GLN A 541 4.54 -5.76 41.25
C GLN A 541 4.50 -4.22 41.38
N LEU A 542 3.35 -3.59 41.14
CA LEU A 542 3.17 -2.15 41.38
C LEU A 542 3.35 -1.79 42.86
N GLY A 543 2.80 -2.61 43.77
CA GLY A 543 2.96 -2.43 45.22
C GLY A 543 4.44 -2.41 45.63
N GLU A 544 5.23 -3.34 45.10
CA GLU A 544 6.68 -3.37 45.34
C GLU A 544 7.39 -2.12 44.81
N ILE A 545 7.01 -1.63 43.62
CA ILE A 545 7.54 -0.38 43.04
C ILE A 545 7.22 0.82 43.94
N TYR A 546 5.97 0.92 44.40
CA TYR A 546 5.51 1.97 45.32
C TYR A 546 6.31 1.96 46.63
N GLU A 547 6.48 0.80 47.25
CA GLU A 547 7.27 0.64 48.47
C GLU A 547 8.73 1.02 48.28
N GLN A 548 9.35 0.62 47.16
CA GLN A 548 10.73 0.99 46.81
C GLN A 548 10.90 2.51 46.64
N GLN A 549 9.86 3.20 46.21
CA GLN A 549 9.81 4.67 46.06
C GLN A 549 9.40 5.39 47.35
N GLY A 550 9.14 4.65 48.45
CA GLY A 550 8.80 5.21 49.76
C GLY A 550 7.32 5.57 49.92
N VAL A 551 6.44 5.10 49.03
CA VAL A 551 4.98 5.20 49.18
C VAL A 551 4.51 4.12 50.15
N GLN A 552 3.76 4.52 51.19
CA GLN A 552 3.13 3.54 52.08
C GLN A 552 1.91 2.94 51.38
N THR A 553 1.89 1.62 51.21
CA THR A 553 0.76 0.93 50.57
C THR A 553 0.43 -0.39 51.23
N ASN A 554 -0.82 -0.83 51.08
CA ASN A 554 -1.30 -2.14 51.50
C ASN A 554 -1.44 -3.14 50.35
N ILE A 555 -1.01 -2.80 49.13
CA ILE A 555 -1.08 -3.70 47.98
C ILE A 555 -0.37 -5.03 48.27
N SER A 556 0.84 -4.98 48.81
CA SER A 556 1.64 -6.17 49.14
C SER A 556 1.14 -6.95 50.37
N SER A 557 0.01 -6.55 50.98
CA SER A 557 -0.59 -7.26 52.11
C SER A 557 -1.32 -8.55 51.71
N LYS A 558 -1.63 -8.70 50.42
CA LYS A 558 -2.22 -9.89 49.81
C LYS A 558 -1.28 -10.47 48.75
N SER A 559 -1.37 -11.77 48.51
CA SER A 559 -0.66 -12.42 47.40
C SER A 559 -1.31 -12.07 46.05
N ALA A 560 -0.58 -12.32 44.95
CA ALA A 560 -1.11 -12.15 43.60
C ALA A 560 -2.36 -13.01 43.36
N GLU A 561 -2.35 -14.27 43.85
CA GLU A 561 -3.50 -15.19 43.76
C GLU A 561 -4.72 -14.64 44.53
N GLU A 562 -4.52 -14.13 45.74
CA GLU A 562 -5.59 -13.55 46.57
C GLU A 562 -6.19 -12.29 45.91
N TRP A 563 -5.35 -11.46 45.27
CA TRP A 563 -5.83 -10.31 44.51
C TRP A 563 -6.65 -10.75 43.29
N THR A 564 -6.16 -11.69 42.50
CA THR A 564 -6.88 -12.20 41.33
C THR A 564 -8.23 -12.81 41.73
N GLU A 565 -8.27 -13.64 42.78
CA GLU A 565 -9.53 -14.23 43.27
C GLU A 565 -10.51 -13.14 43.75
N THR A 566 -10.01 -12.12 44.46
CA THR A 566 -10.83 -10.99 44.92
C THR A 566 -11.42 -10.21 43.74
N LEU A 567 -10.60 -9.87 42.73
CA LEU A 567 -11.01 -9.04 41.60
C LEU A 567 -11.95 -9.80 40.65
N ASP A 568 -11.69 -11.09 40.42
CA ASP A 568 -12.59 -11.92 39.62
C ASP A 568 -13.97 -12.10 40.32
N ALA A 569 -13.99 -12.23 41.65
CA ALA A 569 -15.24 -12.29 42.41
C ALA A 569 -16.05 -10.97 42.31
N LEU A 570 -15.39 -9.82 42.25
CA LEU A 570 -16.06 -8.51 42.08
C LEU A 570 -16.67 -8.35 40.69
N TYR A 571 -16.04 -8.88 39.65
CA TYR A 571 -16.67 -8.97 38.33
C TYR A 571 -17.78 -10.00 38.28
N GLY A 572 -17.60 -11.17 38.91
CA GLY A 572 -18.58 -12.25 38.93
C GLY A 572 -18.87 -12.83 37.53
N ASP A 573 -20.03 -13.48 37.40
CA ASP A 573 -20.54 -14.06 36.14
C ASP A 573 -21.45 -13.06 35.42
N VAL A 574 -20.84 -12.00 34.87
CA VAL A 574 -21.52 -10.96 34.09
C VAL A 574 -21.31 -11.19 32.58
N ASN A 575 -22.23 -10.67 31.77
CA ASN A 575 -22.05 -10.69 30.31
C ASN A 575 -20.96 -9.69 29.86
N LEU A 576 -20.52 -9.80 28.61
CA LEU A 576 -19.46 -8.96 28.07
C LEU A 576 -19.80 -7.47 28.15
N THR A 577 -21.01 -7.06 27.78
CA THR A 577 -21.42 -5.65 27.77
C THR A 577 -21.36 -5.03 29.17
N GLU A 578 -21.88 -5.72 30.19
CA GLU A 578 -21.84 -5.27 31.60
C GLU A 578 -20.40 -5.26 32.17
N PHE A 579 -19.58 -6.23 31.76
CA PHE A 579 -18.16 -6.23 32.07
C PHE A 579 -17.46 -4.99 31.47
N LEU A 580 -17.68 -4.71 30.18
CA LEU A 580 -17.05 -3.60 29.47
C LEU A 580 -17.46 -2.23 30.00
N GLU A 581 -18.72 -2.05 30.41
CA GLU A 581 -19.20 -0.79 31.03
C GLU A 581 -18.35 -0.39 32.26
N ASN A 582 -17.90 -1.38 33.04
CA ASN A 582 -17.06 -1.13 34.20
C ASN A 582 -15.57 -1.13 33.82
N PHE A 583 -15.13 -2.10 33.04
CA PHE A 583 -13.74 -2.29 32.64
C PHE A 583 -13.17 -1.11 31.83
N ASN A 584 -13.99 -0.45 31.00
CA ASN A 584 -13.51 0.62 30.13
C ASN A 584 -13.18 1.92 30.85
N LYS A 585 -13.61 2.09 32.10
CA LYS A 585 -13.37 3.32 32.88
C LYS A 585 -11.87 3.61 33.06
N GLN A 586 -11.01 2.59 33.03
CA GLN A 586 -9.54 2.74 33.02
C GLN A 586 -8.97 3.45 31.80
N ASN A 587 -9.73 3.53 30.72
CA ASN A 587 -9.34 4.17 29.48
C ASN A 587 -9.97 5.56 29.31
N GLU A 588 -10.86 5.95 30.23
CA GLU A 588 -11.55 7.23 30.22
C GLU A 588 -10.89 8.21 31.20
N TYR A 589 -10.76 9.48 30.79
CA TYR A 589 -10.16 10.52 31.64
C TYR A 589 -11.03 10.85 32.86
N GLU A 590 -12.35 10.78 32.71
CA GLU A 590 -13.35 11.05 33.76
C GLU A 590 -14.09 9.76 34.19
N GLY A 591 -13.46 8.60 34.00
CA GLY A 591 -14.09 7.30 34.26
C GLY A 591 -14.38 7.02 35.75
N TYR A 592 -13.80 7.80 36.66
CA TYR A 592 -13.85 7.55 38.10
C TYR A 592 -14.36 8.76 38.88
N GLU A 593 -15.13 8.49 39.94
CA GLU A 593 -15.53 9.51 40.89
C GLU A 593 -14.36 9.82 41.84
N ILE A 594 -13.97 11.10 41.89
CA ILE A 594 -12.98 11.61 42.84
C ILE A 594 -13.73 12.30 43.96
N VAL A 595 -13.61 11.78 45.18
CA VAL A 595 -14.17 12.38 46.39
C VAL A 595 -13.03 13.06 47.15
N GLU A 596 -13.13 14.38 47.33
CA GLU A 596 -12.20 15.11 48.18
C GLU A 596 -12.43 14.74 49.65
N GLY A 597 -11.36 14.46 50.38
CA GLY A 597 -11.41 14.16 51.81
C GLY A 597 -11.90 15.35 52.64
N PRO A 598 -12.28 15.13 53.90
CA PRO A 598 -12.79 16.18 54.77
C PRO A 598 -11.74 17.26 55.05
N ASP A 599 -11.87 18.43 54.41
CA ASP A 599 -11.39 19.81 54.71
C ASP A 599 -10.05 20.03 55.45
N ASP A 600 -9.15 19.04 55.50
CA ASP A 600 -7.82 19.16 56.09
C ASP A 600 -6.84 19.61 55.00
N ARG A 601 -6.83 20.92 54.76
CA ARG A 601 -6.03 21.61 53.72
C ARG A 601 -4.52 21.32 53.77
N GLU A 602 -4.02 20.70 54.84
CA GLU A 602 -2.60 20.37 55.01
C GLU A 602 -2.22 19.00 54.44
N LYS A 603 -3.15 18.05 54.27
CA LYS A 603 -2.82 16.66 53.87
C LYS A 603 -3.21 16.27 52.45
N ASN A 604 -4.09 17.01 51.76
CA ASN A 604 -4.55 16.67 50.40
C ASN A 604 -4.99 15.20 50.26
N GLU A 605 -5.73 14.70 51.26
CA GLU A 605 -6.32 13.37 51.25
C GLU A 605 -7.43 13.29 50.19
N ARG A 606 -7.36 12.26 49.34
CA ARG A 606 -8.30 12.05 48.23
C ARG A 606 -8.72 10.60 48.17
N GLN A 607 -9.92 10.39 47.64
CA GLN A 607 -10.48 9.07 47.42
C GLN A 607 -10.87 8.91 45.95
N ILE A 608 -10.45 7.80 45.34
CA ILE A 608 -10.94 7.33 44.03
C ILE A 608 -11.85 6.14 44.28
N ILE A 609 -13.06 6.16 43.70
CA ILE A 609 -13.98 5.02 43.72
C ILE A 609 -13.84 4.27 42.38
N VAL A 610 -13.41 3.01 42.47
CA VAL A 610 -13.23 2.10 41.33
C VAL A 610 -14.44 1.17 41.29
N PRO A 611 -15.32 1.30 40.29
CA PRO A 611 -16.57 0.56 40.27
C PRO A 611 -16.41 -0.84 39.67
N PHE A 612 -17.13 -1.80 40.24
CA PHE A 612 -17.31 -3.15 39.72
C PHE A 612 -18.78 -3.57 39.84
N PRO A 613 -19.25 -4.57 39.05
CA PRO A 613 -20.63 -5.05 39.12
C PRO A 613 -21.08 -5.48 40.53
N ASN A 614 -20.21 -6.16 41.28
CA ASN A 614 -20.56 -6.72 42.60
C ASN A 614 -19.92 -5.98 43.79
N GLY A 615 -19.55 -4.71 43.62
CA GLY A 615 -19.09 -3.86 44.72
C GLY A 615 -17.90 -2.98 44.36
N ASP A 616 -17.85 -1.78 44.92
CA ASP A 616 -16.80 -0.82 44.59
C ASP A 616 -15.53 -1.03 45.44
N ILE A 617 -14.38 -0.75 44.84
CA ILE A 617 -13.12 -0.60 45.56
C ILE A 617 -12.86 0.89 45.79
N SER A 618 -12.46 1.25 46.99
CA SER A 618 -12.01 2.61 47.31
C SER A 618 -10.50 2.66 47.43
N ILE A 619 -9.86 3.57 46.69
CA ILE A 619 -8.45 3.89 46.86
C ILE A 619 -8.35 5.21 47.59
N TYR A 620 -7.78 5.19 48.78
CA TYR A 620 -7.44 6.37 49.56
C TYR A 620 -5.99 6.72 49.32
N TYR A 621 -5.70 7.97 48.99
CA TYR A 621 -4.32 8.40 48.75
C TYR A 621 -4.04 9.81 49.24
N VAL A 622 -2.78 10.04 49.60
CA VAL A 622 -2.28 11.30 50.15
C VAL A 622 -1.27 11.89 49.19
N PHE A 623 -1.50 13.14 48.73
CA PHE A 623 -0.66 13.80 47.75
C PHE A 623 -0.24 15.21 48.21
N THR A 624 0.96 15.33 48.77
CA THR A 624 1.48 16.63 49.25
C THR A 624 2.27 17.35 48.15
N GLU A 625 3.42 16.80 47.76
CA GLU A 625 4.21 17.16 46.56
C GLU A 625 4.53 15.94 45.68
N GLN A 626 4.39 14.75 46.27
CA GLN A 626 4.44 13.44 45.65
C GLN A 626 3.44 12.55 46.39
N LEU A 627 3.08 11.42 45.78
CA LEU A 627 2.30 10.37 46.42
C LEU A 627 3.09 9.85 47.64
N THR A 628 2.48 9.89 48.82
CA THR A 628 3.12 9.39 50.06
C THR A 628 2.44 8.17 50.62
N GLU A 629 1.12 8.05 50.44
CA GLU A 629 0.31 6.94 50.98
C GLU A 629 -0.75 6.55 49.94
N LEU A 630 -0.98 5.26 49.77
CA LEU A 630 -2.03 4.68 48.91
C LEU A 630 -2.58 3.40 49.55
N GLU A 631 -3.83 3.44 49.98
CA GLU A 631 -4.53 2.31 50.61
C GLU A 631 -5.74 1.87 49.78
N ILE A 632 -5.80 0.57 49.49
CA ILE A 632 -6.92 -0.07 48.80
C ILE A 632 -7.87 -0.69 49.83
N VAL A 633 -9.13 -0.27 49.82
CA VAL A 633 -10.17 -0.74 50.74
C VAL A 633 -11.36 -1.29 49.95
N LEU A 634 -11.70 -2.55 50.19
CA LEU A 634 -12.91 -3.18 49.67
C LEU A 634 -14.12 -2.65 50.45
N ARG A 635 -15.12 -2.10 49.78
CA ARG A 635 -16.39 -1.75 50.43
C ARG A 635 -17.26 -3.01 50.54
N GLU A 636 -17.63 -3.36 51.77
CA GLU A 636 -18.59 -4.44 52.07
C GLU A 636 -20.03 -4.10 51.65
#